data_AF-A0YR33-F1
#
_entry.id   AF-A0YR33-F1
#
_cell.length_a   1.000
_cell.length_b   1.000
_cell.length_c   1.000
_cell.angle_alpha   90.00
_cell.angle_beta   90.00
_cell.angle_gamma   90.00
#
_symmetry.space_group_name_H-M   'P 1'
#
loop_
_entity.id
_entity.type
_entity.pdbx_description
1 polymer ?
#
loop_
_entity_poly.entity_id
_entity_poly.type
_entity_poly.pdbx_seq_one_letter_code
_entity_poly.pdbx_strand_id
1 'polypeptide(L)'
;MNLRTLRQFHRQLAPIIILPFLITATTGVAYRLGKSWFGLSRDQVHFLMVIHEGEYLGKQLEPIYVLLNGLGLLFMLITGIVIWGNSLSKASWFRALFSRPQKETSE
;
A
#
# COMPACT_ATOMS: atom_id res chain seq x y z
N MET A 1 -20.16 -1.41 7.07
CA MET A 1 -19.29 -2.58 7.37
C MET A 1 -18.71 -2.43 8.77
N ASN A 2 -18.64 -3.52 9.56
CA ASN A 2 -17.93 -3.50 10.84
C ASN A 2 -16.40 -3.59 10.60
N LEU A 3 -15.59 -3.00 11.48
CA LEU A 3 -14.12 -3.02 11.44
C LEU A 3 -13.53 -4.43 11.37
N ARG A 4 -14.16 -5.43 12.01
CA ARG A 4 -13.71 -6.83 11.93
C ARG A 4 -13.80 -7.35 10.50
N THR A 5 -14.92 -7.10 9.83
CA THR A 5 -15.14 -7.48 8.43
C THR A 5 -14.16 -6.75 7.51
N LEU A 6 -13.94 -5.45 7.72
CA LEU A 6 -12.97 -4.66 6.95
C LEU A 6 -11.53 -5.20 7.10
N ARG A 7 -11.11 -5.58 8.30
CA ARG A 7 -9.81 -6.25 8.54
C ARG A 7 -9.70 -7.59 7.81
N GLN A 8 -10.78 -8.36 7.78
CA GLN A 8 -10.81 -9.64 7.08
C GLN A 8 -10.63 -9.45 5.57
N PHE A 9 -11.39 -8.54 4.95
CA PHE A 9 -11.26 -8.23 3.52
C PHE A 9 -9.86 -7.69 3.18
N HIS A 10 -9.36 -6.72 3.95
CA HIS A 10 -8.01 -6.19 3.77
C HIS A 10 -6.97 -7.32 3.77
N ARG A 11 -7.01 -8.22 4.76
CA ARG A 11 -6.06 -9.32 4.87
C ARG A 11 -6.19 -10.35 3.76
N GLN A 12 -7.40 -10.65 3.29
CA GLN A 12 -7.64 -11.61 2.21
C GLN A 12 -7.17 -11.08 0.86
N LEU A 13 -7.43 -9.81 0.57
CA LEU A 13 -7.06 -9.18 -0.70
C LEU A 13 -5.61 -8.71 -0.74
N ALA A 14 -4.98 -8.47 0.43
CA ALA A 14 -3.60 -8.03 0.54
C ALA A 14 -2.61 -8.80 -0.36
N PRO A 15 -2.50 -10.14 -0.32
CA PRO A 15 -1.54 -10.85 -1.17
C PRO A 15 -1.84 -10.67 -2.67
N ILE A 16 -3.11 -10.62 -3.05
CA ILE A 16 -3.54 -10.47 -4.45
C ILE A 16 -3.21 -9.08 -4.99
N ILE A 17 -3.34 -8.04 -4.16
CA ILE A 17 -3.11 -6.65 -4.55
C ILE A 17 -1.64 -6.25 -4.41
N ILE A 18 -0.99 -6.61 -3.30
CA ILE A 18 0.37 -6.18 -2.98
C ILE A 18 1.38 -6.81 -3.93
N LEU A 19 1.21 -8.08 -4.33
CA LEU A 19 2.15 -8.74 -5.24
C LEU A 19 2.31 -8.01 -6.59
N PRO A 20 1.24 -7.77 -7.38
CA PRO A 20 1.36 -7.01 -8.62
C PRO A 20 1.79 -5.57 -8.36
N PHE A 21 1.31 -4.95 -7.28
CA PHE A 21 1.74 -3.60 -6.91
C PHE A 21 3.25 -3.50 -6.61
N LEU A 22 3.83 -4.50 -5.94
CA LEU A 22 5.26 -4.54 -5.65
C LEU A 22 6.07 -4.68 -6.94
N ILE A 23 5.58 -5.49 -7.88
CA ILE A 23 6.20 -5.63 -9.20
C ILE A 23 6.18 -4.27 -9.92
N THR A 24 5.03 -3.60 -10.00
CA THR A 24 4.94 -2.30 -10.69
C THR A 24 5.80 -1.23 -10.01
N ALA A 25 5.75 -1.12 -8.69
CA ALA A 25 6.57 -0.16 -7.95
C ALA A 25 8.07 -0.40 -8.17
N THR A 26 8.52 -1.65 -8.06
CA THR A 26 9.95 -1.99 -8.21
C THR A 26 10.44 -1.80 -9.64
N THR A 27 9.68 -2.20 -10.66
CA THR A 27 10.07 -1.99 -12.06
C THR A 27 10.07 -0.51 -12.43
N GLY A 28 9.12 0.28 -11.93
CA GLY A 28 9.08 1.73 -12.16
C GLY A 28 10.29 2.46 -11.54
N VAL A 29 10.64 2.09 -10.30
CA VAL A 29 11.85 2.62 -9.63
C VAL A 29 13.10 2.19 -10.38
N ALA A 30 13.23 0.90 -10.71
CA ALA A 30 14.38 0.39 -11.46
C ALA A 30 14.53 1.06 -12.83
N TYR A 31 13.43 1.29 -13.55
CA TYR A 31 13.43 2.00 -14.83
C TYR A 31 13.97 3.42 -14.68
N ARG A 32 13.47 4.15 -13.68
CA ARG A 32 13.89 5.54 -13.45
C ARG A 32 15.36 5.62 -13.04
N LEU A 33 15.80 4.77 -12.11
CA LEU A 33 17.20 4.74 -11.67
C LEU A 33 18.13 4.31 -12.81
N GLY A 34 17.75 3.29 -13.58
CA GLY A 34 18.50 2.82 -14.76
C GLY A 34 18.78 3.94 -15.75
N LYS A 35 17.77 4.77 -16.07
CA LYS A 35 17.95 5.90 -16.99
C LYS A 35 18.68 7.08 -16.34
N SER A 36 18.29 7.47 -15.13
CA SER A 36 18.75 8.71 -14.52
C SER A 36 20.13 8.61 -13.88
N TRP A 37 20.47 7.46 -13.30
CA TRP A 37 21.73 7.30 -12.55
C TRP A 37 22.75 6.46 -13.32
N PHE A 38 22.29 5.44 -14.05
CA PHE A 38 23.18 4.53 -14.78
C PHE A 38 23.29 4.88 -16.28
N GLY A 39 22.58 5.89 -16.76
CA GLY A 39 22.65 6.34 -18.15
C GLY A 39 22.19 5.30 -19.17
N LEU A 40 21.40 4.30 -18.76
CA LEU A 40 20.93 3.24 -19.64
C LEU A 40 19.99 3.81 -20.71
N SER A 41 20.13 3.30 -21.93
CA SER A 41 19.26 3.68 -23.05
C SER A 41 17.84 3.17 -22.85
N ARG A 42 16.87 3.76 -23.57
CA ARG A 42 15.46 3.35 -23.50
C ARG A 42 15.29 1.86 -23.79
N ASP A 43 16.01 1.35 -24.79
CA ASP A 43 15.86 -0.03 -25.24
C ASP A 43 16.39 -1.03 -24.21
N GLN A 44 17.47 -0.67 -23.51
CA GLN A 44 18.05 -1.51 -22.44
C GLN A 44 17.10 -1.69 -21.26
N VAL A 45 16.29 -0.69 -20.93
CA VAL A 45 15.37 -0.73 -19.78
C VAL A 45 13.90 -0.91 -20.16
N HIS A 46 13.56 -0.98 -21.46
CA HIS A 46 12.18 -1.03 -21.91
C HIS A 46 11.43 -2.26 -21.39
N PHE A 47 12.12 -3.39 -21.23
CA PHE A 47 11.54 -4.61 -20.65
C PHE A 47 10.95 -4.39 -19.24
N LEU A 48 11.47 -3.42 -18.48
CA LEU A 48 10.91 -3.05 -17.18
C LEU A 48 9.52 -2.45 -17.33
N MET A 49 9.27 -1.68 -18.38
CA MET A 49 7.94 -1.11 -18.68
C MET A 49 6.96 -2.18 -19.14
N VAL A 50 7.41 -3.15 -19.94
CA VAL A 50 6.59 -4.33 -20.33
C VAL A 50 6.05 -5.05 -19.09
N ILE A 51 6.89 -5.21 -18.06
CA ILE A 51 6.50 -5.82 -16.78
C ILE A 51 5.68 -4.85 -15.91
N HIS A 52 6.05 -3.57 -15.89
CA HIS A 52 5.39 -2.50 -15.11
C HIS A 52 3.92 -2.32 -15.49
N GLU A 53 3.63 -2.26 -16.79
CA GLU A 53 2.30 -1.98 -17.32
C GLU A 53 1.53 -3.27 -17.60
N GLY A 54 2.20 -4.43 -17.54
CA GLY A 54 1.59 -5.71 -17.89
C GLY A 54 1.31 -5.84 -19.38
N GLU A 55 2.12 -5.22 -20.24
CA GLU A 55 1.95 -5.20 -21.70
C GLU A 55 1.89 -6.62 -22.30
N TYR A 56 2.53 -7.59 -21.65
CA TYR A 56 2.47 -9.01 -22.01
C TYR A 56 1.07 -9.64 -21.92
N LEU A 57 0.12 -8.98 -21.23
CA LEU A 57 -1.29 -9.38 -21.19
C LEU A 57 -2.07 -8.96 -22.45
N GLY A 58 -1.46 -8.14 -23.31
CA GLY A 58 -2.04 -7.61 -24.54
C GLY A 58 -2.87 -6.34 -24.33
N LYS A 59 -3.12 -5.64 -25.44
CA LYS A 59 -3.69 -4.27 -25.49
C LYS A 59 -5.04 -4.08 -24.77
N GLN A 60 -5.80 -5.15 -24.57
CA GLN A 60 -7.11 -5.09 -23.91
C GLN A 60 -7.01 -5.25 -22.39
N LEU A 61 -6.09 -6.08 -21.92
CA LEU A 61 -5.94 -6.39 -20.49
C LEU A 61 -4.94 -5.48 -19.79
N GLU A 62 -3.96 -4.93 -20.51
CA GLU A 62 -3.00 -3.94 -20.00
C GLU A 62 -3.68 -2.77 -19.24
N PRO A 63 -4.63 -2.01 -19.83
CA PRO A 63 -5.28 -0.92 -19.11
C PRO A 63 -6.12 -1.40 -17.91
N ILE A 64 -6.68 -2.61 -17.98
CA ILE A 64 -7.43 -3.21 -16.86
C ILE A 64 -6.47 -3.56 -15.72
N TYR A 65 -5.31 -4.12 -16.03
CA TYR A 65 -4.27 -4.42 -15.05
C TYR A 65 -3.78 -3.16 -14.34
N VAL A 66 -3.50 -2.08 -15.09
CA VAL A 66 -3.09 -0.79 -14.53
C VAL A 66 -4.19 -0.21 -13.63
N LEU A 67 -5.45 -0.24 -14.09
CA LEU A 67 -6.60 0.23 -13.31
C LEU A 67 -6.77 -0.54 -12.00
N LEU A 68 -6.70 -1.88 -12.05
CA LEU A 68 -6.82 -2.73 -10.87
C LEU A 68 -5.68 -2.53 -9.88
N ASN A 69 -4.44 -2.31 -10.36
CA ASN A 69 -3.32 -1.94 -9.49
C ASN A 69 -3.59 -0.62 -8.76
N GLY A 70 -4.05 0.40 -9.47
CA GLY A 70 -4.36 1.71 -8.88
C GLY A 70 -5.49 1.64 -7.85
N LEU A 71 -6.61 0.99 -8.20
CA LEU A 71 -7.75 0.82 -7.29
C LEU A 71 -7.39 -0.07 -6.09
N GLY A 72 -6.64 -1.14 -6.33
CA GLY A 72 -6.14 -2.02 -5.27
C GLY A 72 -5.25 -1.28 -4.28
N LEU A 73 -4.30 -0.47 -4.76
CA LEU A 73 -3.47 0.36 -3.90
C LEU A 73 -4.30 1.30 -3.03
N LEU A 74 -5.25 2.03 -3.65
CA LEU A 74 -6.13 2.94 -2.92
C LEU A 74 -6.94 2.19 -1.85
N PHE A 75 -7.51 1.04 -2.20
CA PHE A 75 -8.20 0.19 -1.24
C PHE A 75 -7.31 -0.20 -0.07
N MET A 76 -6.08 -0.66 -0.34
CA MET A 76 -5.14 -1.10 0.70
C MET A 76 -4.68 0.05 1.59
N LEU A 77 -4.43 1.23 1.03
CA LEU A 77 -4.05 2.42 1.79
C LEU A 77 -5.19 2.90 2.69
N ILE A 78 -6.39 3.08 2.14
CA ILE A 78 -7.55 3.58 2.89
C ILE A 78 -7.89 2.61 4.02
N THR A 79 -8.02 1.32 3.72
CA THR A 79 -8.38 0.31 4.73
C THR A 79 -7.26 0.13 5.76
N GLY A 80 -5.99 0.17 5.35
CA GLY A 80 -4.83 0.13 6.24
C GLY A 80 -4.82 1.29 7.23
N ILE A 81 -5.03 2.52 6.76
CA ILE A 81 -5.11 3.73 7.60
C ILE A 81 -6.25 3.62 8.63
N VAL A 82 -7.44 3.17 8.20
CA VAL A 82 -8.59 2.99 9.09
C VAL A 82 -8.29 1.93 10.17
N ILE A 83 -7.71 0.79 9.79
CA ILE A 83 -7.34 -0.29 10.72
C ILE A 83 -6.28 0.17 11.72
N TRP A 84 -5.26 0.89 11.23
CA TRP A 84 -4.15 1.40 12.02
C TRP A 84 -4.59 2.47 13.01
N GLY A 85 -5.36 3.47 12.58
CA GLY A 85 -5.91 4.51 13.44
C GLY A 85 -6.78 3.96 14.58
N ASN A 86 -7.61 2.95 14.30
CA ASN A 86 -8.38 2.27 15.35
C ASN A 86 -7.52 1.45 16.33
N SER A 87 -6.33 1.01 15.92
CA SER A 87 -5.41 0.28 16.81
C SER A 87 -4.67 1.25 17.73
N LEU A 88 -4.30 2.42 17.24
CA LEU A 88 -3.69 3.50 18.03
C LEU A 88 -4.63 4.06 19.09
N SER A 89 -5.91 4.29 18.77
CA SER A 89 -6.90 4.81 19.73
C SER A 89 -7.18 3.89 20.92
N LYS A 90 -6.78 2.61 20.81
CA LYS A 90 -6.92 1.60 21.86
C LYS A 90 -5.63 1.36 22.65
N ALA A 91 -4.51 1.95 22.24
CA ALA A 91 -3.24 1.73 22.91
C ALA A 91 -3.26 2.38 24.30
N SER A 92 -3.10 1.56 25.35
CA SER A 92 -3.21 1.97 26.76
C SER A 92 -2.25 3.09 27.15
N TRP A 93 -1.07 3.17 26.51
CA TRP A 93 -0.09 4.22 26.73
C TRP A 93 -0.60 5.63 26.34
N PHE A 94 -1.50 5.74 25.34
CA PHE A 94 -2.16 7.00 24.99
C PHE A 94 -3.14 7.45 26.07
N ARG A 95 -3.83 6.50 26.74
CA ARG A 95 -4.72 6.81 27.87
C ARG A 95 -3.94 7.14 29.13
N ALA A 96 -2.82 6.45 29.37
CA ALA A 96 -1.94 6.69 30.51
C ALA A 96 -1.30 8.10 30.46
N LEU A 97 -0.91 8.59 29.28
CA LEU A 97 -0.31 9.92 29.11
C LEU A 97 -1.29 11.08 29.41
N PHE A 98 -2.59 10.84 29.26
CA PHE A 98 -3.65 11.84 29.50
C PHE A 98 -4.47 11.57 30.78
N SER A 99 -4.16 10.50 31.52
CA SER A 99 -4.74 10.25 32.83
C SER A 99 -4.02 11.15 33.84
N ARG A 100 -4.60 12.31 34.17
CA ARG A 100 -4.12 13.13 35.29
C ARG A 100 -4.17 12.27 36.57
N PRO A 101 -3.11 12.25 37.40
CA PRO A 101 -3.22 11.62 38.71
C PRO A 101 -4.27 12.41 39.50
N GLN A 102 -5.36 11.74 39.88
CA GLN A 102 -6.34 12.28 40.79
C GLN A 102 -5.63 12.45 42.13
N LYS A 103 -5.37 13.71 42.53
CA LYS A 103 -4.86 14.01 43.87
C LYS A 103 -5.82 13.38 44.87
N GLU A 104 -5.33 12.42 45.65
CA GLU A 104 -5.92 12.02 46.92
C GLU A 104 -5.94 13.26 47.81
N THR A 105 -7.07 13.99 47.82
CA THR A 105 -7.41 14.86 48.93
C THR A 105 -8.19 14.03 49.92
N SER A 106 -7.46 13.22 50.67
CA SER A 106 -7.83 12.81 52.01
C SER A 106 -7.15 13.80 52.96
N GLU A 107 -7.92 14.81 53.39
CA GLU A 107 -7.84 15.52 54.67
C GLU A 107 -9.03 16.47 54.80
#